data_AF-A0A1S6U643-F1
#
_entry.id   AF-A0A1S6U643-F1
#
_cell.length_a   1.000
_cell.length_b   1.000
_cell.length_c   1.000
_cell.angle_alpha   90.00
_cell.angle_beta   90.00
_cell.angle_gamma   90.00
#
_symmetry.space_group_name_H-M   'P 1'
#
loop_
_entity.id
_entity.type
_entity.pdbx_description
1 polymer ?
#
loop_
_entity_poly.entity_id
_entity_poly.type
_entity_poly.pdbx_seq_one_letter_code
_entity_poly.pdbx_strand_id
1 'polypeptide(L)'
;MGIIDTISIAMIVTSLAVFGLRGLKLSVFVYAIQTLLLVSMFFVLSSKFDAHELRNWAYVAFFTKVLFVPSILLFVIKKLNVVSEDEPVGGFFVSPVVAMGFSLAIAMSIHGVFLEFSLIKEKIALIASATIFMMGIFGFILRNSFIKQILSYCLFENGIHLSLGLMAFNSHELVELGILTDALFAVIIMSVLAVRFYKIYDSLDTSKATNLRG
;
A
#
# COMPACT_ATOMS: atom_id res chain seq x y z
N MET A 1 -2.69 14.76 -20.61
CA MET A 1 -2.65 13.59 -19.71
C MET A 1 -4.00 12.91 -19.78
N GLY A 2 -4.01 11.59 -19.92
CA GLY A 2 -5.24 10.81 -19.81
C GLY A 2 -5.66 10.64 -18.35
N ILE A 3 -6.92 10.26 -18.12
CA ILE A 3 -7.45 9.97 -16.77
C ILE A 3 -6.62 8.91 -16.02
N ILE A 4 -6.10 7.91 -16.74
CA ILE A 4 -5.23 6.86 -16.22
C ILE A 4 -3.92 7.46 -15.66
N ASP A 5 -3.28 8.35 -16.41
CA ASP A 5 -2.06 9.02 -15.98
C ASP A 5 -2.31 9.86 -14.72
N THR A 6 -3.43 10.59 -14.69
CA THR A 6 -3.79 11.44 -13.55
C THR A 6 -4.01 10.62 -12.28
N ILE A 7 -4.75 9.52 -12.37
CA ILE A 7 -4.96 8.62 -11.23
C ILE A 7 -3.63 7.99 -10.80
N SER A 8 -2.80 7.56 -11.75
CA SER A 8 -1.50 6.94 -11.47
C SER A 8 -0.56 7.89 -10.71
N ILE A 9 -0.45 9.15 -11.13
CA ILE A 9 0.36 10.16 -10.42
C ILE A 9 -0.24 10.44 -9.04
N ALA A 10 -1.56 10.56 -8.93
CA ALA A 10 -2.22 10.77 -7.64
C ALA A 10 -1.97 9.59 -6.66
N MET A 11 -1.94 8.36 -7.16
CA MET A 11 -1.60 7.17 -6.35
C MET A 11 -0.16 7.20 -5.86
N ILE A 12 0.79 7.64 -6.69
CA ILE A 12 2.19 7.81 -6.28
C ILE A 12 2.29 8.88 -5.17
N VAL A 13 1.70 10.06 -5.39
CA VAL A 13 1.73 11.17 -4.42
C VAL A 13 1.10 10.76 -3.08
N THR A 14 -0.04 10.08 -3.13
CA THR A 14 -0.71 9.61 -1.92
C THR A 14 0.07 8.50 -1.23
N SER A 15 0.76 7.61 -1.95
CA SER A 15 1.66 6.61 -1.34
C SER A 15 2.83 7.25 -0.58
N LEU A 16 3.43 8.32 -1.14
CA LEU A 16 4.44 9.11 -0.47
C LEU A 16 3.88 9.78 0.80
N ALA A 17 2.66 10.30 0.74
CA ALA A 17 2.01 10.88 1.92
C ALA A 17 1.71 9.81 2.99
N VAL A 18 1.21 8.63 2.63
CA VAL A 18 1.02 7.51 3.58
C VAL A 18 2.33 7.15 4.27
N PHE A 19 3.43 7.06 3.51
CA PHE A 19 4.75 6.77 4.03
C PHE A 19 5.24 7.91 4.95
N GLY A 20 5.18 9.16 4.48
CA GLY A 20 5.83 10.31 5.10
C GLY A 20 5.09 10.96 6.28
N LEU A 21 3.77 10.85 6.39
CA LEU A 21 3.00 11.55 7.44
C LEU A 21 3.22 10.94 8.83
N ARG A 22 3.54 11.73 9.86
CA ARG A 22 3.73 11.17 11.21
C ARG A 22 2.44 10.76 11.90
N GLY A 23 1.34 11.48 11.64
CA GLY A 23 0.05 11.22 12.25
C GLY A 23 -0.51 9.89 11.78
N LEU A 24 -0.71 8.94 12.69
CA LEU A 24 -1.15 7.58 12.35
C LEU A 24 -2.57 7.60 11.76
N LYS A 25 -3.49 8.36 12.38
CA LYS A 25 -4.86 8.51 11.86
C LYS A 25 -4.86 9.11 10.45
N LEU A 26 -4.09 10.18 10.24
CA LEU A 26 -4.02 10.84 8.94
C LEU A 26 -3.41 9.90 7.88
N SER A 27 -2.37 9.14 8.25
CA SER A 27 -1.77 8.14 7.36
C SER A 27 -2.79 7.08 6.92
N VAL A 28 -3.64 6.61 7.83
CA VAL A 28 -4.73 5.67 7.52
C VAL A 28 -5.76 6.29 6.59
N PHE A 29 -6.16 7.55 6.81
CA PHE A 29 -7.09 8.25 5.91
C PHE A 29 -6.51 8.44 4.51
N VAL A 30 -5.24 8.85 4.40
CA VAL A 30 -4.58 8.99 3.10
C VAL A 30 -4.43 7.64 2.42
N TYR A 31 -4.20 6.56 3.16
CA TYR A 31 -4.20 5.21 2.61
C TYR A 31 -5.57 4.81 2.05
N ALA A 32 -6.66 5.15 2.75
CA ALA A 32 -8.01 4.91 2.25
C ALA A 32 -8.26 5.66 0.93
N ILE A 33 -7.78 6.91 0.83
CA ILE A 33 -7.84 7.71 -0.42
C ILE A 33 -6.98 7.06 -1.51
N GLN A 34 -5.75 6.65 -1.21
CA GLN A 34 -4.84 5.99 -2.16
C GLN A 34 -5.44 4.70 -2.72
N THR A 35 -6.09 3.93 -1.86
CA THR A 35 -6.78 2.69 -2.24
C THR A 35 -8.06 2.98 -3.03
N LEU A 36 -8.79 4.06 -2.72
CA LEU A 36 -9.93 4.49 -3.52
C LEU A 36 -9.51 4.91 -4.94
N LEU A 37 -8.31 5.50 -5.08
CA LEU A 37 -7.72 5.77 -6.40
C LEU A 37 -7.41 4.47 -7.15
N LEU A 38 -6.91 3.43 -6.48
CA LEU A 38 -6.74 2.09 -7.08
C LEU A 38 -8.08 1.50 -7.55
N VAL A 39 -9.12 1.57 -6.72
CA VAL A 39 -10.48 1.13 -7.09
C VAL A 39 -10.99 1.88 -8.31
N SER A 40 -10.78 3.20 -8.34
CA SER A 40 -11.16 4.05 -9.49
C SER A 40 -10.38 3.67 -10.75
N MET A 41 -9.09 3.35 -10.60
CA MET A 41 -8.23 2.87 -11.69
C MET A 41 -8.80 1.58 -12.29
N PHE A 42 -9.22 0.61 -11.47
CA PHE A 42 -9.83 -0.62 -11.95
C PHE A 42 -11.16 -0.41 -12.70
N PHE A 43 -12.04 0.49 -12.22
CA PHE A 43 -13.24 0.84 -12.98
C PHE A 43 -12.92 1.48 -14.33
N VAL A 44 -11.94 2.37 -14.38
CA VAL A 44 -11.50 3.04 -15.62
C VAL A 44 -10.90 2.03 -16.60
N LEU A 45 -10.02 1.14 -16.13
CA LEU A 45 -9.42 0.09 -16.96
C LEU A 45 -10.48 -0.90 -17.45
N SER A 46 -11.40 -1.33 -16.58
CA SER A 46 -12.52 -2.20 -16.95
C SER A 46 -13.35 -1.60 -18.09
N SER A 47 -13.69 -0.32 -17.99
CA SER A 47 -14.51 0.37 -18.98
C SER A 47 -13.78 0.60 -20.31
N LYS A 48 -12.46 0.85 -20.27
CA LYS A 48 -11.67 1.14 -21.47
C LYS A 48 -11.24 -0.10 -22.25
N PHE A 49 -10.97 -1.20 -21.56
CA PHE A 49 -10.40 -2.42 -22.15
C PHE A 49 -11.37 -3.61 -22.14
N ASP A 50 -12.65 -3.36 -21.85
CA ASP A 50 -13.72 -4.37 -21.73
C ASP A 50 -13.36 -5.51 -20.76
N ALA A 51 -12.61 -5.17 -19.71
CA ALA A 51 -12.08 -6.10 -18.73
C ALA A 51 -13.06 -6.25 -17.57
N HIS A 52 -14.07 -7.11 -17.71
CA HIS A 52 -15.10 -7.29 -16.69
C HIS A 52 -14.55 -7.77 -15.33
N GLU A 53 -13.49 -8.57 -15.32
CA GLU A 53 -12.83 -9.04 -14.09
C GLU A 53 -12.36 -7.89 -13.19
N LEU A 54 -11.81 -6.82 -13.78
CA LEU A 54 -11.36 -5.64 -13.03
C LEU A 54 -12.50 -4.94 -12.31
N ARG A 55 -13.74 -5.06 -12.81
CA ARG A 55 -14.91 -4.50 -12.14
C ARG A 55 -15.22 -5.25 -10.85
N ASN A 56 -15.12 -6.58 -10.86
CA ASN A 56 -15.29 -7.40 -9.66
C ASN A 56 -14.18 -7.09 -8.64
N TRP A 57 -12.94 -7.01 -9.09
CA TRP A 57 -11.80 -6.64 -8.25
C TRP A 57 -11.97 -5.26 -7.61
N ALA A 58 -12.53 -4.29 -8.35
CA ALA A 58 -12.84 -2.96 -7.83
C ALA A 58 -13.86 -3.00 -6.69
N TYR A 59 -14.94 -3.78 -6.83
CA TYR A 59 -15.93 -3.94 -5.77
C TYR A 59 -15.34 -4.62 -4.53
N VAL A 60 -14.61 -5.72 -4.71
CA VAL A 60 -13.96 -6.44 -3.61
C VAL A 60 -12.99 -5.50 -2.87
N ALA A 61 -12.07 -4.85 -3.59
CA ALA A 61 -11.10 -3.93 -3.01
C ALA A 61 -11.75 -2.72 -2.32
N PHE A 62 -12.87 -2.22 -2.84
CA PHE A 62 -13.62 -1.15 -2.20
C PHE A 62 -14.07 -1.55 -0.80
N PHE A 63 -14.78 -2.67 -0.68
CA PHE A 63 -15.25 -3.12 0.64
C PHE A 63 -14.05 -3.49 1.52
N THR A 64 -13.16 -4.36 1.07
CA THR A 64 -12.11 -4.89 1.94
C THR A 64 -11.07 -3.85 2.33
N LYS A 65 -10.59 -3.03 1.39
CA LYS A 65 -9.43 -2.16 1.62
C LYS A 65 -9.78 -0.70 1.86
N VAL A 66 -10.89 -0.19 1.32
CA VAL A 66 -11.29 1.21 1.57
C VAL A 66 -12.10 1.33 2.86
N LEU A 67 -12.90 0.32 3.21
CA LEU A 67 -13.74 0.36 4.41
C LEU A 67 -13.16 -0.45 5.57
N PHE A 68 -12.92 -1.75 5.39
CA PHE A 68 -12.57 -2.64 6.50
C PHE A 68 -11.16 -2.37 7.04
N VAL A 69 -10.13 -2.33 6.18
CA VAL A 69 -8.74 -2.09 6.64
C VAL A 69 -8.59 -0.78 7.43
N PRO A 70 -9.04 0.39 6.92
CA PRO A 70 -8.98 1.64 7.67
C PRO A 70 -9.75 1.58 8.98
N SER A 71 -10.92 0.94 9.00
CA SER A 71 -11.74 0.82 10.22
C SER A 71 -11.01 0.02 11.31
N ILE A 72 -10.35 -1.09 10.95
CA ILE A 72 -9.55 -1.89 11.87
C ILE A 72 -8.38 -1.08 12.41
N LEU A 73 -7.63 -0.39 11.55
CA LEU A 73 -6.47 0.41 11.97
C LEU A 73 -6.87 1.58 12.85
N LEU A 74 -7.94 2.31 12.52
CA LEU A 74 -8.46 3.41 13.35
C LEU A 74 -8.94 2.90 14.70
N PHE A 75 -9.54 1.72 14.76
CA PHE A 75 -9.90 1.06 16.02
C PHE A 75 -8.67 0.76 16.87
N VAL A 76 -7.61 0.16 16.30
CA VAL A 76 -6.37 -0.13 17.02
C VAL A 76 -5.71 1.15 17.54
N ILE A 77 -5.60 2.16 16.68
CA ILE A 77 -5.04 3.47 17.03
C ILE A 77 -5.79 4.10 18.22
N LYS A 78 -7.13 4.09 18.17
CA LYS A 78 -7.98 4.61 19.25
C LYS A 78 -7.82 3.78 20.53
N LYS A 79 -7.76 2.46 20.41
CA LYS A 79 -7.65 1.52 21.53
C LYS A 79 -6.33 1.65 22.28
N LEU A 80 -5.23 1.88 21.56
CA LEU A 80 -3.89 2.03 22.14
C LEU A 80 -3.55 3.48 22.49
N ASN A 81 -4.44 4.44 22.19
CA ASN A 81 -4.25 5.87 22.41
C ASN A 81 -2.93 6.43 21.84
N VAL A 82 -2.51 5.91 20.68
CA VAL A 82 -1.32 6.37 19.96
C VAL A 82 -1.70 7.43 18.92
N VAL A 83 -0.93 8.51 18.83
CA VAL A 83 -1.27 9.64 17.94
C VAL A 83 -0.33 9.70 16.73
N SER A 84 0.96 9.59 16.98
CA SER A 84 2.03 9.70 15.99
C SER A 84 3.00 8.54 16.08
N GLU A 85 3.70 8.26 14.99
CA GLU A 85 4.85 7.35 15.02
C GLU A 85 6.03 7.93 15.82
N ASP A 86 6.79 7.02 16.45
CA ASP A 86 8.16 7.24 16.90
C ASP A 86 9.08 7.54 15.70
N GLU A 87 10.29 8.05 15.95
CA GLU A 87 11.17 8.50 14.85
C GLU A 87 11.55 7.34 13.89
N PRO A 88 11.45 7.56 12.56
CA PRO A 88 11.78 6.55 11.55
C PRO A 88 13.30 6.40 11.37
N VAL A 89 13.71 5.27 10.79
CA VAL A 89 15.13 5.01 10.49
C VAL A 89 15.68 6.07 9.53
N GLY A 90 16.84 6.65 9.86
CA GLY A 90 17.46 7.70 9.06
C GLY A 90 16.79 9.08 9.19
N GLY A 91 15.78 9.22 10.04
CA GLY A 91 15.13 10.49 10.33
C GLY A 91 13.94 10.83 9.41
N PHE A 92 13.15 11.80 9.86
CA PHE A 92 11.84 12.12 9.31
C PHE A 92 11.86 12.60 7.85
N PHE A 93 12.84 13.45 7.48
CA PHE A 93 12.91 14.05 6.13
C PHE A 93 13.71 13.21 5.14
N VAL A 94 14.71 12.47 5.61
CA VAL A 94 15.59 11.69 4.73
C VAL A 94 14.88 10.44 4.25
N SER A 95 14.14 9.76 5.15
CA SER A 95 13.50 8.48 4.80
C SER A 95 12.49 8.56 3.65
N PRO A 96 11.58 9.55 3.53
CA PRO A 96 10.63 9.61 2.41
C PRO A 96 11.30 9.96 1.09
N VAL A 97 12.30 10.85 1.11
CA VAL A 97 13.04 11.24 -0.09
C VAL A 97 13.84 10.07 -0.63
N VAL A 98 14.53 9.34 0.25
CA VAL A 98 15.26 8.12 -0.13
C VAL A 98 14.30 7.06 -0.65
N ALA A 99 13.22 6.74 0.09
CA ALA A 99 12.25 5.75 -0.34
C ALA A 99 11.64 6.08 -1.71
N MET A 100 11.21 7.32 -1.91
CA MET A 100 10.61 7.77 -3.17
C MET A 100 11.61 7.77 -4.32
N GLY A 101 12.80 8.32 -4.09
CA GLY A 101 13.85 8.43 -5.10
C GLY A 101 14.27 7.05 -5.61
N PHE A 102 14.55 6.11 -4.71
CA PHE A 102 14.89 4.73 -5.09
C PHE A 102 13.70 3.98 -5.70
N SER A 103 12.48 4.16 -5.18
CA SER A 103 11.29 3.51 -5.75
C SER A 103 11.06 3.94 -7.20
N LEU A 104 11.16 5.24 -7.49
CA LEU A 104 11.06 5.76 -8.86
C LEU A 104 12.23 5.30 -9.73
N ALA A 105 13.47 5.32 -9.22
CA ALA A 105 14.63 4.89 -9.98
C ALA A 105 14.53 3.42 -10.40
N ILE A 106 14.07 2.55 -9.49
CA ILE A 106 13.85 1.14 -9.79
C ILE A 106 12.69 0.98 -10.77
N ALA A 107 11.54 1.64 -10.52
CA ALA A 107 10.39 1.58 -11.42
C ALA A 107 10.75 2.02 -12.85
N MET A 108 11.53 3.10 -12.99
CA MET A 108 12.01 3.59 -14.28
C MET A 108 13.04 2.65 -14.91
N SER A 109 13.84 1.92 -14.13
CA SER A 109 14.77 0.93 -14.68
C SER A 109 14.05 -0.29 -15.25
N ILE A 110 12.96 -0.73 -14.63
CA ILE A 110 12.24 -1.97 -15.00
C ILE A 110 11.02 -1.73 -15.90
N HIS A 111 10.58 -0.48 -16.11
CA HIS A 111 9.33 -0.20 -16.82
C HIS A 111 9.30 -0.75 -18.25
N GLY A 112 10.45 -0.84 -18.93
CA GLY A 112 10.53 -1.40 -20.29
C GLY A 112 10.12 -2.88 -20.32
N VAL A 113 10.59 -3.66 -19.35
CA VAL A 113 10.21 -5.06 -19.15
C VAL A 113 8.72 -5.15 -18.84
N PHE A 114 8.23 -4.33 -17.91
CA PHE A 114 6.82 -4.31 -17.54
C PHE A 114 5.93 -3.99 -18.75
N LEU A 115 6.35 -3.05 -19.59
CA LEU A 115 5.62 -2.65 -20.78
C LEU A 115 5.60 -3.75 -21.84
N GLU A 116 6.66 -4.57 -21.96
CA GLU A 116 6.69 -5.72 -22.87
C GLU A 116 5.66 -6.79 -22.47
N PHE A 117 5.62 -7.18 -21.20
CA PHE A 117 4.72 -8.23 -20.70
C PHE A 117 3.29 -7.76 -20.43
N SER A 118 3.04 -6.45 -20.30
CA SER A 118 1.72 -5.95 -19.94
C SER A 118 0.69 -6.15 -21.06
N LEU A 119 -0.51 -6.60 -20.72
CA LEU A 119 -1.65 -6.64 -21.65
C LEU A 119 -2.16 -5.22 -21.93
N ILE A 120 -2.14 -4.36 -20.91
CA ILE A 120 -2.53 -2.95 -21.00
C ILE A 120 -1.25 -2.09 -21.07
N LYS A 121 -0.98 -1.48 -22.23
CA LYS A 121 0.26 -0.72 -22.51
C LYS A 121 0.26 0.70 -21.95
N GLU A 122 -0.20 0.89 -20.71
CA GLU A 122 -0.26 2.18 -20.03
C GLU A 122 1.03 2.45 -19.23
N LYS A 123 1.99 3.15 -19.86
CA LYS A 123 3.35 3.35 -19.32
C LYS A 123 3.36 3.95 -17.91
N ILE A 124 2.59 5.03 -17.67
CA ILE A 124 2.61 5.73 -16.39
C ILE A 124 1.98 4.86 -15.28
N ALA A 125 0.97 4.07 -15.61
CA ALA A 125 0.35 3.13 -14.67
C ALA A 125 1.30 2.01 -14.24
N LEU A 126 2.10 1.48 -15.17
CA LEU A 126 3.13 0.47 -14.87
C LEU A 126 4.26 1.03 -14.01
N ILE A 127 4.67 2.28 -14.26
CA ILE A 127 5.63 2.97 -13.39
C ILE A 127 5.03 3.18 -12.00
N ALA A 128 3.76 3.59 -11.91
CA ALA A 128 3.07 3.77 -10.65
C ALA A 128 2.94 2.47 -9.85
N SER A 129 2.58 1.34 -10.47
CA SER A 129 2.48 0.05 -9.78
C SER A 129 3.81 -0.35 -9.15
N ALA A 130 4.91 -0.30 -9.92
CA ALA A 130 6.25 -0.61 -9.44
C ALA A 130 6.74 0.36 -8.36
N THR A 131 6.42 1.66 -8.50
CA THR A 131 6.78 2.68 -7.50
C THR A 131 6.07 2.42 -6.18
N ILE A 132 4.76 2.18 -6.21
CA ILE A 132 3.93 1.93 -5.02
C ILE A 132 4.34 0.62 -4.33
N PHE A 133 4.63 -0.41 -5.13
CA PHE A 133 5.20 -1.67 -4.64
C PHE A 133 6.49 -1.43 -3.84
N MET A 134 7.45 -0.70 -4.43
CA MET A 134 8.73 -0.40 -3.78
C MET A 134 8.57 0.52 -2.57
N MET A 135 7.64 1.47 -2.60
CA MET A 135 7.31 2.30 -1.44
C MET A 135 6.85 1.45 -0.25
N GLY A 136 6.09 0.37 -0.50
CA GLY A 136 5.74 -0.60 0.52
C GLY A 136 6.95 -1.37 1.07
N ILE A 137 7.86 -1.82 0.19
CA ILE A 137 9.12 -2.48 0.60
C ILE A 137 9.98 -1.56 1.48
N PHE A 138 10.21 -0.32 1.04
CA PHE A 138 10.96 0.66 1.84
C PHE A 138 10.23 0.99 3.15
N GLY A 139 8.91 0.90 3.17
CA GLY A 139 8.10 1.01 4.37
C GLY A 139 8.48 -0.01 5.44
N PHE A 140 8.68 -1.27 5.07
CA PHE A 140 9.14 -2.30 6.00
C PHE A 140 10.54 -2.04 6.56
N ILE A 141 11.42 -1.43 5.74
CA ILE A 141 12.82 -1.21 6.09
C ILE A 141 13.00 0.05 6.93
N LEU A 142 12.30 1.13 6.58
CA LEU A 142 12.56 2.47 7.12
C LEU A 142 11.56 2.89 8.21
N ARG A 143 10.45 2.16 8.39
CA ARG A 143 9.43 2.46 9.40
C ARG A 143 9.45 1.48 10.55
N ASN A 144 9.61 2.04 11.74
CA ASN A 144 9.66 1.29 12.98
C ASN A 144 8.28 1.13 13.65
N SER A 145 7.26 1.90 13.26
CA SER A 145 5.94 1.75 13.86
C SER A 145 5.20 0.53 13.29
N PHE A 146 4.65 -0.33 14.16
CA PHE A 146 3.77 -1.44 13.74
C PHE A 146 2.64 -0.97 12.82
N ILE A 147 1.99 0.16 13.11
CA ILE A 147 0.89 0.69 12.28
C ILE A 147 1.43 1.10 10.91
N LYS A 148 2.63 1.68 10.85
CA LYS A 148 3.27 2.04 9.58
C LYS A 148 3.71 0.82 8.80
N GLN A 149 4.15 -0.25 9.45
CA GLN A 149 4.46 -1.53 8.79
C GLN A 149 3.20 -2.13 8.17
N ILE A 150 2.06 -2.07 8.87
CA ILE A 150 0.77 -2.51 8.29
C ILE A 150 0.40 -1.67 7.06
N LEU A 151 0.51 -0.34 7.14
CA LEU A 151 0.25 0.54 6.00
C LEU A 151 1.23 0.29 4.83
N SER A 152 2.48 -0.03 5.15
CA SER A 152 3.52 -0.36 4.15
C SER A 152 3.21 -1.66 3.42
N TYR A 153 2.74 -2.67 4.15
CA TYR A 153 2.22 -3.90 3.57
C TYR A 153 1.03 -3.62 2.64
N CYS A 154 0.11 -2.77 3.07
CA CYS A 154 -1.05 -2.44 2.25
C CYS A 154 -0.66 -1.67 0.97
N LEU A 155 0.35 -0.79 1.02
CA LEU A 155 0.89 -0.13 -0.17
C LEU A 155 1.57 -1.13 -1.10
N PHE A 156 2.42 -2.00 -0.56
CA PHE A 156 3.09 -3.06 -1.30
C PHE A 156 2.07 -3.89 -2.11
N GLU A 157 1.02 -4.35 -1.45
CA GLU A 157 -0.05 -5.15 -2.05
C GLU A 157 -0.88 -4.37 -3.08
N ASN A 158 -1.18 -3.09 -2.81
CA ASN A 158 -1.85 -2.22 -3.80
C ASN A 158 -1.00 -2.04 -5.08
N GLY A 159 0.34 -2.00 -4.95
CA GLY A 159 1.26 -2.01 -6.08
C GLY A 159 1.19 -3.31 -6.88
N ILE A 160 1.14 -4.46 -6.20
CA ILE A 160 0.95 -5.78 -6.82
C ILE A 160 -0.37 -5.82 -7.59
N HIS A 161 -1.47 -5.41 -6.96
CA HIS A 161 -2.80 -5.46 -7.58
C HIS A 161 -2.90 -4.57 -8.82
N LEU A 162 -2.33 -3.37 -8.78
CA LEU A 162 -2.26 -2.53 -9.97
C LEU A 162 -1.44 -3.20 -11.08
N SER A 163 -0.30 -3.80 -10.73
CA SER A 163 0.53 -4.53 -11.71
C SER A 163 -0.20 -5.71 -12.33
N LEU A 164 -0.89 -6.52 -11.51
CA LEU A 164 -1.70 -7.64 -11.97
C LEU A 164 -2.87 -7.17 -12.85
N GLY A 165 -3.53 -6.07 -12.50
CA GLY A 165 -4.61 -5.52 -13.31
C GLY A 165 -4.14 -4.99 -14.66
N LEU A 166 -2.88 -4.59 -14.79
CA LEU A 166 -2.30 -4.16 -16.07
C LEU A 166 -1.78 -5.36 -16.89
N MET A 167 -1.18 -6.34 -16.23
CA MET A 167 -0.45 -7.44 -16.87
C MET A 167 -1.26 -8.71 -17.08
N ALA A 168 -2.26 -8.97 -16.25
CA ALA A 168 -2.92 -10.27 -16.16
C ALA A 168 -4.39 -10.16 -15.69
N PHE A 169 -5.12 -9.12 -16.13
CA PHE A 169 -6.52 -8.94 -15.73
C PHE A 169 -7.46 -10.05 -16.18
N ASN A 170 -7.07 -10.83 -17.19
CA ASN A 170 -7.81 -11.96 -17.73
C ASN A 170 -7.48 -13.29 -17.02
N SER A 171 -6.72 -13.25 -15.92
CA SER A 171 -6.34 -14.44 -15.16
C SER A 171 -7.48 -14.94 -14.27
N HIS A 172 -7.39 -16.21 -13.87
CA HIS A 172 -8.41 -16.97 -13.14
C HIS A 172 -8.97 -16.25 -11.88
N GLU A 173 -10.17 -16.68 -11.46
CA GLU A 173 -10.86 -16.28 -10.21
C GLU A 173 -9.97 -16.30 -8.94
N LEU A 174 -8.87 -17.05 -8.97
CA LEU A 174 -7.86 -17.09 -7.90
C LEU A 174 -7.25 -15.73 -7.56
N VAL A 175 -7.15 -14.79 -8.53
CA VAL A 175 -6.64 -13.44 -8.24
C VAL A 175 -7.66 -12.62 -7.44
N GLU A 176 -8.96 -12.80 -7.69
CA GLU A 176 -10.01 -12.16 -6.91
C GLU A 176 -9.99 -12.63 -5.45
N LEU A 177 -9.75 -13.93 -5.24
CA LEU A 177 -9.51 -14.48 -3.90
C LEU A 177 -8.27 -13.89 -3.23
N GLY A 178 -7.18 -13.68 -3.97
CA GLY A 178 -5.98 -13.00 -3.46
C GLY A 178 -6.29 -11.58 -2.97
N ILE A 179 -7.05 -10.82 -3.76
CA ILE A 179 -7.47 -9.45 -3.42
C ILE A 179 -8.39 -9.41 -2.19
N LEU A 180 -9.26 -10.42 -2.06
CA LEU A 180 -10.17 -10.56 -0.94
C LEU A 180 -9.43 -10.93 0.36
N THR A 181 -8.49 -11.88 0.29
CA THR A 181 -7.98 -12.59 1.47
C THR A 181 -6.64 -12.06 1.99
N ASP A 182 -5.68 -11.69 1.13
CA ASP A 182 -4.31 -11.37 1.55
C ASP A 182 -4.26 -10.11 2.43
N ALA A 183 -4.85 -9.02 1.95
CA ALA A 183 -4.93 -7.74 2.68
C ALA A 183 -5.57 -7.88 4.07
N LEU A 184 -6.75 -8.51 4.13
CA LEU A 184 -7.57 -8.52 5.33
C LEU A 184 -6.96 -9.39 6.42
N PHE A 185 -6.54 -10.61 6.09
CA PHE A 185 -5.93 -11.48 7.08
C PHE A 185 -4.62 -10.92 7.59
N ALA A 186 -3.76 -10.39 6.72
CA ALA A 186 -2.52 -9.77 7.13
C ALA A 186 -2.76 -8.57 8.06
N VAL A 187 -3.71 -7.68 7.72
CA VAL A 187 -4.07 -6.53 8.57
C VAL A 187 -4.62 -6.98 9.92
N ILE A 188 -5.50 -7.99 9.96
CA ILE A 188 -6.04 -8.52 11.21
C ILE A 188 -4.92 -9.10 12.08
N ILE A 189 -4.09 -9.98 11.51
CA ILE A 189 -2.99 -10.64 12.22
C ILE A 189 -2.00 -9.60 12.75
N MET A 190 -1.53 -8.69 11.90
CA MET A 190 -0.60 -7.66 12.32
C MET A 190 -1.21 -6.68 13.32
N SER A 191 -2.52 -6.40 13.24
CA SER A 191 -3.22 -5.59 14.24
C SER A 191 -3.27 -6.28 15.61
N VAL A 192 -3.52 -7.60 15.63
CA VAL A 192 -3.46 -8.40 16.87
C VAL A 192 -2.03 -8.40 17.43
N LEU A 193 -1.02 -8.57 16.58
CA LEU A 193 0.39 -8.51 16.98
C LEU A 193 0.76 -7.14 17.52
N ALA A 194 0.33 -6.05 16.89
CA ALA A 194 0.56 -4.68 17.35
C ALA A 194 -0.02 -4.46 18.76
N VAL A 195 -1.25 -4.94 19.02
CA VAL A 195 -1.86 -4.86 20.35
C VAL A 195 -1.09 -5.70 21.38
N ARG A 196 -0.62 -6.89 21.02
CA ARG A 196 0.18 -7.73 21.92
C ARG A 196 1.55 -7.12 22.20
N PHE A 197 2.20 -6.59 21.18
CA PHE A 197 3.49 -5.92 21.28
C PHE A 197 3.41 -4.71 22.20
N TYR A 198 2.39 -3.86 22.02
CA TYR A 198 2.17 -2.69 22.85
C TYR A 198 2.00 -3.07 24.33
N LYS A 199 1.30 -4.15 24.64
CA LYS A 199 1.16 -4.63 26.03
C LYS A 199 2.48 -5.04 26.69
N ILE A 200 3.48 -5.42 25.91
CA ILE A 200 4.78 -5.90 26.41
C ILE A 200 5.78 -4.74 26.49
N TYR A 201 5.83 -3.89 25.48
CA TYR A 201 6.86 -2.86 25.30
C TYR A 201 6.38 -1.43 25.53
N ASP A 202 5.09 -1.23 25.83
CA ASP A 202 4.43 0.08 26.00
C ASP A 202 4.73 1.06 24.85
N SER A 203 4.89 0.51 23.64
CA SER A 203 5.31 1.23 22.46
C SER A 203 4.99 0.42 21.21
N LEU A 204 4.83 1.09 20.07
CA LEU A 204 4.67 0.46 18.76
C LEU A 204 5.96 0.50 17.93
N ASP A 205 7.06 0.99 18.51
CA ASP A 205 8.39 0.99 17.92
C ASP A 205 8.99 -0.43 17.93
N THR A 206 9.08 -1.04 16.75
CA THR A 206 9.61 -2.39 16.56
C THR A 206 11.09 -2.50 16.84
N SER A 207 11.85 -1.39 16.86
CA SER A 207 13.27 -1.41 17.20
C SER A 207 13.52 -1.81 18.66
N LYS A 208 12.54 -1.61 19.55
CA LYS A 208 12.60 -1.99 20.97
C LYS A 208 12.64 -3.51 21.21
N ALA A 209 12.29 -4.30 20.21
CA ALA A 209 12.36 -5.76 20.26
C ALA A 209 13.80 -6.32 20.21
N THR A 210 14.81 -5.46 20.04
CA THR A 210 16.24 -5.87 19.94
C THR A 210 16.86 -6.35 21.24
N ASN A 211 16.16 -6.23 22.39
CA ASN A 211 16.64 -6.68 23.70
C ASN A 211 16.39 -8.17 24.01
N LEU A 212 16.00 -8.97 23.01
CA LEU A 212 15.97 -10.43 23.18
C LEU A 212 17.41 -10.96 23.17
N ARG A 213 17.98 -11.10 24.37
CA ARG A 213 19.12 -11.98 24.62
C ARG A 213 18.68 -13.40 24.31
N GLY A 214 19.17 -13.95 23.19
CA GLY A 214 19.32 -15.39 23.04
C GLY A 214 20.33 -15.93 24.03
#